data_AF-A0A3D0SCW3-F1
#
_entry.id   AF-A0A3D0SCW3-F1
#
_cell.length_a   1.000
_cell.length_b   1.000
_cell.length_c   1.000
_cell.angle_alpha   90.00
_cell.angle_beta   90.00
_cell.angle_gamma   90.00
#
_symmetry.space_group_name_H-M   'P 1'
#
loop_
_entity.id
_entity.type
_entity.pdbx_description
1 polymer ?
#
loop_
_entity_poly.entity_id
_entity_poly.type
_entity_poly.pdbx_seq_one_letter_code
_entity_poly.pdbx_strand_id
1 'polypeptide(L)'
;MKINRCIAPLLISVLLAVTGCSSSSKEDQVMNANLGAQALYDKARQSMANGNFAAAADSLSALDSRFPFGPLSHQVQLDLVYSYYKSGKIDQT
;
A
#
# COMPACT_ATOMS: atom_id res chain seq x y z
N MET A 1 -49.62 -8.07 -10.46
CA MET A 1 -48.33 -8.27 -11.17
C MET A 1 -47.20 -7.89 -10.22
N LYS A 2 -46.17 -8.73 -10.13
CA LYS A 2 -45.14 -8.78 -9.07
C LYS A 2 -44.03 -7.75 -9.31
N ILE A 3 -44.24 -6.49 -8.92
CA ILE A 3 -43.27 -5.39 -9.10
C ILE A 3 -42.04 -5.53 -8.16
N ASN A 4 -42.17 -6.25 -7.03
CA ASN A 4 -41.10 -6.37 -6.02
C ASN A 4 -40.01 -7.40 -6.35
N ARG A 5 -40.08 -8.11 -7.49
CA ARG A 5 -39.13 -9.19 -7.85
C ARG A 5 -37.94 -8.72 -8.70
N CYS A 6 -37.94 -7.46 -9.14
CA CYS A 6 -36.91 -6.89 -10.01
C CYS A 6 -35.95 -5.93 -9.29
N ILE A 7 -36.23 -5.57 -8.03
CA ILE A 7 -35.38 -4.66 -7.24
C ILE A 7 -34.22 -5.44 -6.56
N ALA A 8 -34.45 -6.71 -6.22
CA ALA A 8 -33.46 -7.58 -5.58
C ALA A 8 -32.15 -7.83 -6.39
N PRO A 9 -32.16 -8.06 -7.72
CA PRO A 9 -30.91 -8.31 -8.45
C PRO A 9 -30.07 -7.03 -8.66
N LEU A 10 -30.69 -5.84 -8.60
CA LEU A 10 -30.02 -4.57 -8.87
C LEU A 10 -29.14 -4.12 -7.68
N LEU A 11 -29.58 -4.39 -6.45
CA LEU A 11 -28.80 -4.15 -5.22
C LEU A 11 -27.57 -5.07 -5.09
N ILE A 12 -27.67 -6.31 -5.57
CA ILE A 12 -26.56 -7.28 -5.54
C ILE A 12 -25.45 -6.88 -6.52
N SER A 13 -25.79 -6.32 -7.68
CA SER A 13 -24.82 -5.83 -8.66
C SER A 13 -23.95 -4.68 -8.16
N VAL A 14 -24.45 -3.85 -7.25
CA VAL A 14 -23.69 -2.70 -6.70
C VAL A 14 -22.67 -3.16 -5.65
N LEU A 15 -22.94 -4.25 -4.93
CA LEU A 15 -21.98 -4.82 -3.96
C LEU A 15 -20.77 -5.48 -4.63
N LEU A 16 -20.93 -6.06 -5.83
CA LEU A 16 -19.80 -6.66 -6.57
C LEU A 16 -18.89 -5.63 -7.23
N ALA A 17 -19.32 -4.37 -7.37
CA ALA A 17 -18.48 -3.31 -7.94
C ALA A 17 -17.40 -2.78 -6.98
N VAL A 18 -17.42 -3.19 -5.70
CA VAL A 18 -16.45 -2.76 -4.66
C VAL A 18 -15.31 -3.78 -4.46
N THR A 19 -15.18 -4.82 -5.29
CA THR A 19 -13.98 -5.68 -5.27
C THR A 19 -12.87 -5.09 -6.14
N GLY A 20 -12.49 -3.84 -5.88
CA GLY A 20 -11.28 -3.20 -6.37
C GLY A 20 -10.26 -3.09 -5.24
N CYS A 21 -10.05 -4.18 -4.51
CA CYS A 21 -9.07 -4.24 -3.42
C CYS A 21 -7.67 -4.29 -4.04
N SER A 22 -6.86 -3.26 -3.75
CA SER A 22 -5.50 -3.01 -4.23
C SER A 22 -4.66 -4.28 -4.34
N SER A 23 -4.54 -4.83 -5.55
CA SER A 23 -3.63 -5.93 -5.86
C SER A 23 -2.25 -5.33 -6.12
N SER A 24 -1.32 -5.51 -5.18
CA SER A 24 0.10 -5.28 -5.44
C SER A 24 0.57 -6.31 -6.45
N SER A 25 0.65 -5.93 -7.72
CA SER A 25 1.07 -6.77 -8.84
C SER A 25 2.54 -7.18 -8.66
N LYS A 26 2.89 -8.40 -9.06
CA LYS A 26 4.30 -8.85 -9.04
C LYS A 26 5.20 -7.95 -9.91
N GLU A 27 4.64 -7.32 -10.95
CA GLU A 27 5.30 -6.31 -11.77
C GLU A 27 5.82 -5.10 -10.97
N ASP A 28 5.11 -4.66 -9.93
CA ASP A 28 5.52 -3.51 -9.12
C ASP A 28 6.79 -3.80 -8.31
N GLN A 29 6.98 -5.05 -7.88
CA GLN A 29 8.21 -5.48 -7.19
C GLN A 29 9.42 -5.46 -8.13
N VAL A 30 9.25 -5.87 -9.39
CA VAL A 30 10.33 -5.86 -10.39
C VAL A 30 10.71 -4.42 -10.77
N MET A 31 9.75 -3.52 -10.89
CA MET A 31 10.00 -2.09 -11.10
C MET A 31 10.75 -1.45 -9.92
N ASN A 32 10.39 -1.81 -8.68
CA ASN A 32 11.09 -1.35 -7.49
C ASN A 32 12.56 -1.81 -7.44
N ALA A 33 12.91 -2.95 -8.03
CA ALA A 33 14.29 -3.44 -8.02
C ALA A 33 15.26 -2.55 -8.82
N ASN A 34 14.78 -1.85 -9.87
CA ASN A 34 15.61 -1.02 -10.76
C ASN A 34 15.68 0.46 -10.36
N LEU A 35 14.87 0.90 -9.37
CA LEU A 35 14.88 2.27 -8.88
C LEU A 35 16.01 2.49 -7.86
N GLY A 36 16.62 3.68 -7.91
CA GLY A 36 17.57 4.13 -6.88
C GLY A 36 16.87 4.42 -5.55
N ALA A 37 17.65 4.47 -4.46
CA ALA A 37 17.13 4.64 -3.09
C ALA A 37 16.19 5.85 -2.92
N GLN A 38 16.53 6.99 -3.54
CA GLN A 38 15.70 8.19 -3.52
C GLN A 38 14.33 7.97 -4.17
N ALA A 39 14.29 7.39 -5.38
CA ALA A 39 13.04 7.19 -6.12
C ALA A 39 12.11 6.18 -5.41
N LEU A 40 12.68 5.16 -4.77
CA LEU A 40 11.93 4.24 -3.91
C LEU A 40 11.36 4.94 -2.68
N TYR A 41 12.15 5.80 -2.05
CA TYR A 41 11.69 6.60 -0.92
C TYR A 41 10.55 7.56 -1.32
N ASP A 42 10.67 8.24 -2.45
CA ASP A 42 9.64 9.16 -2.95
C ASP A 42 8.31 8.41 -3.24
N LYS A 43 8.38 7.19 -3.79
CA LYS A 43 7.21 6.31 -4.01
C LYS A 43 6.54 5.92 -2.69
N ALA A 44 7.34 5.57 -1.67
CA ALA A 44 6.81 5.29 -0.33
C ALA A 44 6.11 6.52 0.27
N ARG A 45 6.74 7.70 0.15
CA ARG A 45 6.20 8.99 0.57
C ARG A 45 4.86 9.31 -0.09
N GLN A 46 4.74 9.05 -1.39
CA GLN A 46 3.49 9.22 -2.12
C GLN A 46 2.40 8.26 -1.63
N SER A 47 2.77 7.01 -1.33
CA SER A 47 1.84 6.02 -0.75
C SER A 47 1.32 6.47 0.62
N MET A 48 2.19 7.00 1.48
CA MET A 48 1.79 7.60 2.76
C MET A 48 0.88 8.82 2.57
N ALA A 49 1.19 9.71 1.62
CA ALA A 49 0.37 10.89 1.32
C ALA A 49 -1.04 10.52 0.84
N ASN A 50 -1.16 9.40 0.12
CA ASN A 50 -2.43 8.84 -0.34
C ASN A 50 -3.16 8.05 0.76
N GLY A 51 -2.60 7.94 1.97
CA GLY A 51 -3.16 7.17 3.08
C GLY A 51 -2.95 5.65 2.97
N ASN A 52 -2.23 5.17 1.95
CA ASN A 52 -1.92 3.75 1.79
C ASN A 52 -0.65 3.37 2.56
N PHE A 53 -0.79 3.30 3.88
CA PHE A 53 0.32 3.00 4.79
C PHE A 53 0.84 1.57 4.68
N ALA A 54 0.01 0.62 4.26
CA ALA A 54 0.44 -0.76 4.02
C ALA A 54 1.45 -0.83 2.85
N ALA A 55 1.14 -0.21 1.72
CA ALA A 55 2.05 -0.17 0.57
C ALA A 55 3.32 0.65 0.85
N ALA A 56 3.20 1.71 1.67
CA ALA A 56 4.35 2.47 2.15
C ALA A 56 5.30 1.59 2.98
N ALA A 57 4.77 0.82 3.94
CA ALA A 57 5.57 -0.07 4.78
C ALA A 57 6.31 -1.13 3.96
N ASP A 58 5.65 -1.74 2.97
CA ASP A 58 6.29 -2.72 2.08
C ASP A 58 7.46 -2.09 1.31
N SER A 59 7.28 -0.87 0.78
CA SER A 59 8.32 -0.15 0.04
C SER A 59 9.47 0.29 0.94
N LEU A 60 9.17 0.76 2.15
CA LEU A 60 10.16 1.20 3.14
C LEU A 60 10.96 0.02 3.70
N SER A 61 10.34 -1.13 3.95
CA SER A 61 11.06 -2.33 4.39
C SER A 61 12.01 -2.87 3.32
N ALA A 62 11.61 -2.84 2.05
CA ALA A 62 12.48 -3.19 0.93
C ALA A 62 13.65 -2.20 0.82
N LEU A 63 13.41 -0.92 1.10
CA LEU A 63 14.43 0.12 1.08
C LEU A 63 15.42 -0.03 2.24
N ASP A 64 14.94 -0.29 3.46
CA ASP A 64 15.76 -0.56 4.65
C ASP A 64 16.64 -1.80 4.46
N SER A 65 16.08 -2.88 3.90
CA SER A 65 16.83 -4.10 3.61
C SER A 65 17.94 -3.91 2.56
N ARG A 66 17.70 -3.09 1.52
CA ARG A 66 18.68 -2.85 0.45
C ARG A 66 19.72 -1.79 0.81
N PHE A 67 19.33 -0.77 1.58
CA PHE A 67 20.18 0.38 1.91
C PHE A 67 20.19 0.69 3.42
N PRO A 68 20.55 -0.29 4.29
CA PRO A 68 20.41 -0.17 5.75
C PRO A 68 21.25 0.95 6.37
N PHE A 69 22.31 1.39 5.68
CA PHE A 69 23.22 2.45 6.13
C PHE A 69 23.27 3.63 5.14
N GLY A 70 22.25 3.78 4.29
CA GLY A 70 22.17 4.88 3.34
C GLY A 70 21.93 6.24 4.02
N PRO A 71 22.14 7.36 3.32
CA PRO A 71 21.91 8.71 3.88
C PRO A 71 20.47 8.96 4.33
N LEU A 72 19.51 8.17 3.83
CA LEU A 72 18.10 8.22 4.21
C LEU A 72 17.71 7.19 5.28
N SER A 73 18.60 6.30 5.72
CA SER A 73 18.23 5.12 6.53
C SER A 73 17.45 5.49 7.81
N HIS A 74 17.88 6.52 8.53
CA HIS A 74 17.17 6.99 9.72
C HIS A 74 15.75 7.48 9.40
N GLN A 75 15.58 8.24 8.31
CA GLN A 75 14.25 8.72 7.89
C GLN A 75 13.37 7.55 7.44
N VAL A 76 13.95 6.57 6.72
CA VAL A 76 13.25 5.35 6.29
C VAL A 76 12.73 4.57 7.50
N GLN A 77 13.54 4.40 8.54
CA GLN A 77 13.13 3.69 9.76
C GLN A 77 12.00 4.42 10.49
N LEU A 78 12.08 5.75 10.63
CA LEU A 78 11.01 6.54 11.25
C LEU A 78 9.70 6.43 10.47
N ASP A 79 9.77 6.56 9.15
CA ASP A 79 8.59 6.46 8.28
C ASP A 79 8.03 5.04 8.24
N LEU A 80 8.89 4.01 8.39
CA LEU A 80 8.48 2.61 8.44
C LEU A 80 7.66 2.33 9.71
N VAL A 81 8.18 2.75 10.87
CA VAL A 81 7.47 2.65 12.16
C VAL A 81 6.13 3.41 12.10
N TYR A 82 6.13 4.63 11.55
CA TYR A 82 4.89 5.41 11.39
C TYR A 82 3.89 4.69 10.47
N SER A 83 4.35 4.12 9.36
CA SER A 83 3.50 3.38 8.42
C SER A 83 2.89 2.15 9.07
N TYR A 84 3.66 1.38 9.86
CA TYR A 84 3.12 0.24 10.60
C TYR A 84 2.07 0.66 11.62
N TYR A 85 2.34 1.71 12.42
CA TYR A 85 1.37 2.27 13.35
C TYR A 85 0.06 2.66 12.66
N LYS A 86 0.14 3.40 11.54
CA LYS A 86 -1.05 3.86 10.81
C LYS A 86 -1.80 2.73 10.09
N SER A 87 -1.10 1.65 9.74
CA SER A 87 -1.71 0.45 9.13
C SER A 87 -2.33 -0.50 10.16
N GLY A 88 -2.15 -0.25 11.46
CA GLY A 88 -2.60 -1.14 12.54
C GLY A 88 -1.72 -2.38 12.74
N LYS A 89 -0.56 -2.46 12.07
CA LYS A 89 0.45 -3.52 12.25
C LYS A 89 1.43 -3.18 13.37
N ILE A 90 0.90 -2.94 14.57
CA ILE A 90 1.67 -2.46 15.72
C ILE A 90 2.68 -3.49 16.21
N ASP A 91 2.47 -4.78 15.92
CA ASP A 91 3.41 -5.84 16.28
C ASP A 91 4.72 -5.79 15.46
N GLN A 92 4.76 -4.96 14.41
CA GLN A 92 5.91 -4.78 13.50
C GLN A 92 6.63 -3.43 13.68
N THR A 93 6.15 -2.59 14.61
CA THR A 93 6.85 -1.35 15.03
C THR A 93 7.92 -1.65 16.07
#